data_AF-A0A8J3NZE6-F1
#
_entry.id   AF-A0A8J3NZE6-F1
#
_cell.length_a   1.000
_cell.length_b   1.000
_cell.length_c   1.000
_cell.angle_alpha   90.00
_cell.angle_beta   90.00
_cell.angle_gamma   90.00
#
_symmetry.space_group_name_H-M   'P 1'
#
loop_
_entity.id
_entity.type
_entity.pdbx_description
1 polymer ?
#
loop_
_entity_poly.entity_id
_entity_poly.type
_entity_poly.pdbx_seq_one_letter_code
_entity_poly.pdbx_strand_id
1 'polypeptide(L)' 'MTGSPTNWVIADGSTVSVGHHVRLDIAPGSTGEILGVSDDNGLPEVRITAGPGVGGTIHPWPGQMLGRIHNQ' A
#
# COMPACT_ATOMS: atom_id res chain seq x y z
N MET A 1 -18.52 10.10 -10.90
CA MET A 1 -18.04 9.92 -9.52
C MET A 1 -16.64 10.48 -9.46
N THR A 2 -16.43 11.48 -8.61
CA THR A 2 -15.15 12.16 -8.38
C THR A 2 -14.18 11.18 -7.73
N GLY A 3 -13.23 10.65 -8.51
CA GLY A 3 -12.26 9.69 -8.03
C GLY A 3 -11.35 10.33 -7.00
N SER A 4 -11.37 9.82 -5.77
CA SER A 4 -10.34 10.10 -4.77
C SER A 4 -8.96 9.86 -5.40
N PRO A 5 -7.93 10.66 -5.07
CA PRO A 5 -6.62 10.52 -5.67
C PRO A 5 -6.12 9.09 -5.47
N THR A 6 -5.99 8.35 -6.58
CA THR A 6 -5.50 6.96 -6.65
C THR A 6 -4.00 6.87 -6.39
N ASN A 7 -3.38 7.99 -5.99
CA ASN A 7 -1.95 8.19 -5.87
C ASN A 7 -1.61 8.69 -4.47
N TRP A 8 -0.60 8.09 -3.85
CA TRP A 8 -0.10 8.48 -2.54
C TRP A 8 1.40 8.71 -2.60
N VAL A 9 1.87 9.74 -1.91
CA VAL A 9 3.31 9.95 -1.65
C VAL A 9 3.66 9.16 -0.40
N ILE A 10 4.62 8.26 -0.52
CA ILE A 10 4.97 7.32 0.55
C ILE A 10 6.27 7.71 1.26
N ALA A 11 6.73 6.91 2.21
CA ALA A 11 7.84 7.27 3.11
C ALA A 11 9.15 7.61 2.39
N ASP A 12 9.43 6.96 1.25
CA ASP A 12 10.63 7.24 0.44
C ASP A 12 10.47 8.44 -0.52
N GLY A 13 9.33 9.14 -0.47
CA GLY A 13 9.00 10.27 -1.34
C GLY A 13 8.50 9.87 -2.72
N SER A 14 8.47 8.57 -3.06
CA SER A 14 7.91 8.09 -4.32
C SER A 14 6.38 8.16 -4.32
N THR A 15 5.79 8.21 -5.51
CA THR A 15 4.35 8.13 -5.69
C THR A 15 3.95 6.69 -6.05
N VAL A 16 2.98 6.14 -5.32
CA VAL A 16 2.39 4.82 -5.59
C VAL A 16 0.91 4.93 -5.87
N SER A 17 0.37 3.92 -6.55
CA SER A 17 -1.03 3.87 -6.93
C SER A 17 -1.57 2.46 -6.80
N VAL A 18 -2.88 2.31 -6.97
CA VAL A 18 -3.53 1.00 -7.13
C VAL A 18 -2.78 0.17 -8.20
N GLY A 19 -2.58 -1.11 -7.89
CA GLY A 19 -1.79 -2.08 -8.65
C GLY A 19 -0.29 -2.10 -8.31
N HIS A 20 0.23 -1.12 -7.57
CA HIS A 20 1.63 -1.16 -7.16
C HIS A 20 1.87 -2.08 -5.97
N HIS A 21 3.02 -2.75 -5.98
CA HIS A 21 3.55 -3.46 -4.84
C HIS A 21 4.44 -2.53 -3.99
N VAL A 22 4.30 -2.62 -2.67
CA VAL A 22 4.98 -1.76 -1.71
C VAL A 22 5.57 -2.57 -0.55
N ARG A 23 6.69 -2.08 -0.01
CA ARG A 23 7.23 -2.53 1.28
C ARG A 23 6.43 -1.89 2.42
N LEU A 24 6.16 -2.65 3.47
CA LEU A 24 5.27 -2.24 4.57
C LEU A 24 6.02 -2.16 5.91
N ASP A 25 5.76 -1.11 6.68
CA ASP A 25 6.26 -0.91 8.05
C ASP A 25 5.42 -1.66 9.09
N ILE A 26 5.28 -2.98 8.91
CA ILE A 26 4.57 -3.87 9.85
C ILE A 26 5.50 -4.95 10.41
N ALA A 27 6.42 -5.46 9.59
CA ALA A 27 7.48 -6.37 10.00
C ALA A 27 8.59 -6.36 8.92
N PRO A 28 9.82 -6.77 9.26
CA PRO A 28 10.89 -6.89 8.29
C PRO A 28 10.52 -7.82 7.13
N GLY A 29 10.69 -7.34 5.90
CA GLY A 29 10.37 -8.10 4.68
C GLY A 29 8.88 -8.15 4.32
N SER A 30 8.01 -7.47 5.06
CA SER A 30 6.60 -7.41 4.70
C SER A 30 6.35 -6.59 3.44
N THR A 31 5.51 -7.13 2.56
CA THR A 31 5.14 -6.48 1.30
C THR A 31 3.66 -6.68 1.02
N GLY A 32 3.08 -5.78 0.22
CA GLY A 32 1.68 -5.89 -0.18
C GLY A 32 1.39 -5.20 -1.50
N GLU A 33 0.22 -5.47 -2.04
CA GLU A 33 -0.32 -4.89 -3.26
C GLU A 33 -1.45 -3.92 -2.92
N ILE A 34 -1.41 -2.71 -3.47
CA ILE A 34 -2.47 -1.72 -3.32
C ILE A 34 -3.64 -2.13 -4.23
N LEU A 35 -4.75 -2.54 -3.65
CA LEU A 35 -5.95 -2.97 -4.38
C LEU A 35 -6.90 -1.82 -4.71
N GLY A 36 -6.93 -0.81 -3.86
CA GLY A 36 -7.94 0.23 -3.95
C GLY A 36 -7.76 1.35 -2.94
N VAL A 37 -8.85 2.08 -2.73
CA VAL A 37 -9.01 3.09 -1.69
C VAL A 37 -10.10 2.57 -0.76
N SER A 38 -9.86 2.56 0.54
CA SER A 38 -10.87 2.23 1.53
C SER A 38 -11.98 3.30 1.52
N ASP A 39 -13.23 2.86 1.35
CA ASP A 39 -14.39 3.75 1.36
C ASP A 39 -14.61 4.42 2.72
N ASP A 40 -14.13 3.81 3.80
CA ASP A 40 -14.35 4.28 5.17
C ASP A 40 -13.45 5.46 5.55
N ASN A 41 -12.20 5.46 5.09
CA ASN A 41 -11.18 6.40 5.57
C ASN A 41 -10.32 7.02 4.46
N GLY A 42 -10.52 6.64 3.19
CA GLY A 42 -9.76 7.15 2.05
C GLY A 42 -8.30 6.69 1.99
N LEU A 43 -7.89 5.76 2.87
CA LEU A 43 -6.54 5.22 2.89
C LEU A 43 -6.38 4.13 1.81
N PRO A 44 -5.14 3.85 1.37
CA PRO A 44 -4.87 2.73 0.50
C PRO A 44 -5.38 1.42 1.10
N GLU A 45 -6.09 0.63 0.31
CA GLU A 45 -6.41 -0.75 0.66
C GLU A 45 -5.27 -1.64 0.17
N VAL A 46 -4.53 -2.27 1.09
CA VAL A 46 -3.34 -3.07 0.76
C VAL A 46 -3.52 -4.51 1.21
N ARG A 47 -3.45 -5.44 0.27
CA ARG A 47 -3.38 -6.88 0.57
C ARG A 47 -1.94 -7.29 0.82
N ILE A 48 -1.69 -7.91 1.97
CA ILE A 48 -0.36 -8.41 2.32
C ILE A 48 -0.03 -9.63 1.45
N THR A 49 1.08 -9.56 0.72
CA THR A 49 1.55 -10.62 -0.19
C THR A 49 2.79 -11.33 0.34
N ALA A 50 3.54 -10.73 1.27
CA ALA A 50 4.59 -11.38 2.05
C ALA A 50 4.66 -10.83 3.48
N GLY A 51 5.02 -11.67 4.45
CA GLY A 51 5.17 -11.31 5.88
C GLY A 51 4.05 -11.85 6.78
N PRO A 52 3.97 -11.40 8.04
CA PRO A 52 2.87 -11.74 8.93
C PRO A 52 1.54 -11.20 8.40
N GLY A 53 0.48 -12.03 8.44
CA GLY A 53 -0.85 -11.62 7.96
C GLY A 53 -1.06 -11.70 6.45
N VAL A 54 -0.21 -12.44 5.71
CA VAL A 54 -0.39 -12.73 4.27
C VAL A 54 -1.84 -13.16 3.96
N GLY A 55 -2.39 -12.57 2.89
CA GLY A 55 -3.78 -12.73 2.49
C GLY A 55 -4.75 -11.77 3.18
N GLY A 56 -4.35 -11.17 4.31
CA GLY A 56 -5.10 -10.12 4.98
C GLY A 56 -4.98 -8.78 4.26
N THR A 57 -5.99 -7.94 4.48
CA THR A 57 -6.05 -6.56 3.99
C THR A 57 -5.86 -5.59 5.14
N ILE A 58 -5.05 -4.55 4.91
CA ILE A 58 -4.81 -3.46 5.85
C ILE A 58 -5.02 -2.10 5.17
N HIS A 59 -5.19 -1.05 5.97
CA HIS A 59 -5.36 0.33 5.51
C HIS A 59 -4.21 1.21 6.04
N PRO A 60 -2.97 1.04 5.53
CA PRO A 60 -1.81 1.74 6.04
C PRO A 60 -1.85 3.22 5.68
N TRP A 61 -1.32 4.07 6.56
CA TRP A 61 -1.00 5.44 6.17
C TRP A 61 0.08 5.45 5.09
N PRO A 62 0.10 6.45 4.19
CA PRO A 62 1.16 6.54 3.18
C PRO A 62 2.59 6.49 3.74
N GLY A 63 2.81 7.06 4.93
CA GLY A 63 4.11 6.98 5.63
C GLY A 63 4.50 5.59 6.14
N GLN A 64 3.59 4.61 6.15
CA GLN A 64 3.88 3.21 6.51
C GLN A 64 4.20 2.35 5.28
N MET A 65 4.10 2.92 4.08
CA MET A 65 4.62 2.30 2.85
C MET A 65 6.06 2.78 2.66
N LEU A 66 7.01 1.86 2.79
CA LEU A 66 8.44 2.18 2.88
C LEU A 66 9.12 2.36 1.52
N GLY A 67 8.48 1.90 0.45
CA GLY A 67 8.97 2.06 -0.91
C GLY A 67 8.27 1.16 -1.90
N ARG A 68 8.25 1.56 -3.17
CA ARG A 68 7.70 0.74 -4.26
C ARG A 68 8.63 -0.44 -4.57
N ILE A 69 8.04 -1.58 -4.89
CA ILE A 69 8.72 -2.76 -5.43
C ILE A 69 8.40 -2.84 -6.92
N HIS A 70 9.43 -2.77 -7.76
CA HIS A 70 9.30 -3.16 -9.16
C HIS A 70 9.46 -4.69 -9.20
N ASN A 71 8.36 -5.43 -9.30
CA ASN A 71 8.48 -6.82 -9.73
C ASN A 71 9.17 -6.81 -11.10
N GLN A 72 10.29 -7.53 -11.20
CA GLN A 72 11.01 -7.71 -12.45
C GLN A 72 10.20 -8.54 -13.44
#